data_AF-A0A0F5PUR0-F1
#
_entry.id   AF-A0A0F5PUR0-F1
#
_cell.length_a   1.000
_cell.length_b   1.000
_cell.length_c   1.000
_cell.angle_alpha   90.00
_cell.angle_beta   90.00
_cell.angle_gamma   90.00
#
_symmetry.space_group_name_H-M   'P 1'
#
loop_
_entity.id
_entity.type
_entity.pdbx_description
1 polymer ?
#
loop_
_entity_poly.entity_id
_entity_poly.type
_entity_poly.pdbx_seq_one_letter_code
_entity_poly.pdbx_strand_id
1 'polypeptide(L)'
;MTQLLVIVTEVFAANVFLGRPLIDSLLFGAALAVGLFPQLLAVVTVTLALAAGKLAEAGVLVKRSVAIENLGAMEVLCTHKTGTLTDGKAHLDRALDFSGNSLEATIMWAVLNAKLQTGLYGAPSGLLESRLGELQSLLSRRNARAV
;
A
#
# COMPACT_ATOMS: atom_id res chain seq x y z
N MET A 1 -34.74 -9.86 -1.85
CA MET A 1 -35.76 -9.89 -0.77
C MET A 1 -37.17 -10.11 -1.33
N THR A 2 -37.59 -9.36 -2.35
CA THR A 2 -38.90 -9.53 -3.00
C THR A 2 -39.14 -10.95 -3.53
N GLN A 3 -38.16 -11.53 -4.24
CA GLN A 3 -38.26 -12.91 -4.74
C GLN A 3 -38.43 -13.95 -3.63
N LEU A 4 -37.75 -13.76 -2.48
CA LEU A 4 -37.88 -14.65 -1.31
C LEU A 4 -39.32 -14.64 -0.79
N LEU A 5 -39.92 -13.45 -0.66
CA LEU A 5 -41.29 -13.29 -0.20
C LEU A 5 -42.29 -13.94 -1.18
N VAL A 6 -42.09 -13.76 -2.49
CA VAL A 6 -42.93 -14.40 -3.51
C VAL A 6 -42.89 -15.92 -3.36
N ILE A 7 -41.70 -16.53 -3.29
CA ILE A 7 -41.55 -17.99 -3.14
C ILE A 7 -42.22 -18.48 -1.85
N VAL A 8 -42.00 -17.80 -0.72
CA VAL A 8 -42.60 -18.18 0.57
C VAL A 8 -44.12 -18.08 0.54
N THR A 9 -44.67 -17.01 -0.04
CA THR A 9 -46.12 -16.82 -0.16
C THR A 9 -46.76 -17.82 -1.13
N GLU A 10 -46.14 -18.09 -2.28
CA GLU A 10 -46.63 -19.08 -3.25
C GLU A 10 -46.64 -20.49 -2.65
N VAL A 11 -45.55 -20.90 -1.98
CA VAL A 11 -45.45 -22.21 -1.34
C VAL A 11 -46.43 -22.33 -0.16
N PHE A 12 -46.61 -21.27 0.63
CA PHE A 12 -47.58 -21.25 1.71
C PHE A 12 -49.02 -21.39 1.17
N ALA A 13 -49.38 -20.58 0.17
CA ALA A 13 -50.69 -20.65 -0.48
C ALA A 13 -50.94 -22.03 -1.08
N ALA A 14 -49.97 -22.60 -1.80
CA ALA A 14 -50.07 -23.94 -2.36
C ALA A 14 -50.30 -25.00 -1.28
N ASN A 15 -49.58 -24.96 -0.17
CA ASN A 15 -49.77 -25.91 0.94
C ASN A 15 -51.17 -25.81 1.56
N VAL A 16 -51.69 -24.60 1.73
CA VAL A 16 -53.06 -24.38 2.23
C VAL A 16 -54.10 -24.88 1.22
N PHE A 17 -53.93 -24.60 -0.07
CA PHE A 17 -54.82 -25.12 -1.13
C PHE A 17 -54.79 -26.64 -1.25
N LEU A 18 -53.66 -27.27 -0.93
CA LEU A 18 -53.51 -28.73 -0.87
C LEU A 18 -54.06 -29.34 0.44
N GLY A 19 -54.68 -28.53 1.31
CA GLY A 19 -55.33 -29.00 2.54
C GLY A 19 -54.37 -29.30 3.69
N ARG A 20 -53.11 -28.83 3.63
CA ARG A 20 -52.19 -28.97 4.77
C ARG A 20 -52.61 -28.06 5.93
N PRO A 21 -52.34 -28.45 7.19
CA PRO A 21 -52.62 -27.60 8.33
C PRO A 21 -51.95 -26.22 8.19
N LEU A 22 -52.68 -25.18 8.59
CA LEU A 22 -52.28 -23.78 8.48
C LEU A 22 -50.95 -23.51 9.20
N ILE A 23 -50.81 -24.04 10.41
CA ILE A 23 -49.61 -23.91 11.24
C ILE A 23 -48.41 -24.58 10.57
N ASP A 24 -48.57 -25.81 10.08
CA ASP A 24 -47.49 -26.55 9.42
C ASP A 24 -47.03 -25.86 8.14
N SER A 25 -47.97 -25.31 7.38
CA SER A 25 -47.70 -24.54 6.16
C SER A 25 -46.90 -23.27 6.47
N LEU A 26 -47.25 -22.58 7.56
CA LEU A 26 -46.56 -21.38 8.03
C LEU A 26 -45.13 -21.70 8.51
N LEU A 27 -44.98 -22.76 9.32
CA LEU A 27 -43.67 -23.23 9.81
C LEU A 27 -42.76 -23.63 8.65
N PHE A 28 -43.30 -24.30 7.63
CA PHE A 28 -42.55 -24.67 6.43
C PHE A 28 -42.09 -23.44 5.63
N GLY A 29 -42.97 -22.45 5.44
CA GLY A 29 -42.61 -21.19 4.78
C GLY A 29 -41.54 -20.41 5.54
N ALA A 30 -41.61 -20.37 6.88
CA ALA A 30 -40.59 -19.75 7.72
C ALA A 30 -39.23 -20.46 7.62
N ALA A 31 -39.22 -21.80 7.60
CA ALA A 31 -38.00 -22.58 7.40
C ALA A 31 -37.36 -22.31 6.03
N LEU A 32 -38.16 -22.21 4.96
CA LEU A 32 -37.70 -21.83 3.64
C LEU A 32 -37.12 -20.41 3.62
N ALA A 33 -37.79 -19.45 4.27
CA ALA A 33 -37.31 -18.07 4.35
C ALA A 33 -35.92 -17.98 4.98
N VAL A 34 -35.69 -18.72 6.07
CA VAL A 34 -34.39 -18.78 6.77
C VAL A 34 -33.34 -19.50 5.93
N GLY A 35 -33.70 -20.62 5.29
CA GLY A 35 -32.78 -21.43 4.49
C GLY A 35 -32.33 -20.76 3.18
N LEU A 36 -33.16 -19.91 2.60
CA LEU A 36 -32.86 -19.17 1.38
C LEU A 36 -32.23 -17.79 1.64
N PHE A 37 -32.12 -17.37 2.91
CA PHE A 37 -31.55 -16.06 3.25
C PHE A 37 -30.05 -16.04 2.90
N PRO A 38 -29.55 -15.05 2.14
CA PRO A 38 -28.18 -15.05 1.63
C PRO A 38 -27.17 -14.69 2.73
N GLN A 39 -26.77 -15.67 3.53
CA GLN A 39 -25.85 -15.50 4.66
C GLN A 39 -24.40 -15.21 4.23
N LEU A 40 -24.03 -15.58 2.99
CA LEU A 40 -22.67 -15.45 2.46
C LEU A 40 -22.17 -13.99 2.44
N LEU A 41 -23.06 -13.01 2.22
CA LEU A 41 -22.69 -11.59 2.20
C LEU A 41 -22.16 -11.09 3.54
N ALA A 42 -22.74 -11.58 4.65
CA ALA A 42 -22.29 -11.23 5.99
C ALA A 42 -20.91 -11.86 6.29
N VAL A 43 -20.71 -13.11 5.87
CA VAL A 43 -19.43 -13.83 6.05
C VAL A 43 -18.29 -13.12 5.31
N VAL A 44 -18.51 -12.68 4.07
CA VAL A 44 -17.50 -11.92 3.30
C VAL A 44 -17.13 -10.62 4.02
N THR A 45 -18.12 -9.90 4.55
CA THR A 45 -17.86 -8.65 5.27
C THR A 45 -17.03 -8.86 6.53
N VAL A 46 -17.37 -9.88 7.34
CA VAL A 46 -16.63 -10.22 8.57
C VAL A 46 -15.21 -10.68 8.25
N THR A 47 -15.04 -11.54 7.25
CA THR A 47 -13.72 -12.03 6.84
C THR A 47 -12.82 -10.92 6.33
N LEU A 48 -13.33 -9.99 5.52
CA LEU A 48 -12.57 -8.81 5.08
C LEU A 48 -12.23 -7.87 6.24
N ALA A 49 -13.10 -7.72 7.23
CA ALA A 49 -12.80 -6.94 8.43
C ALA A 49 -11.66 -7.57 9.26
N LEU A 50 -11.69 -8.90 9.44
CA LEU A 50 -10.61 -9.63 10.09
C LEU A 50 -9.29 -9.53 9.31
N ALA A 51 -9.35 -9.60 7.97
CA ALA A 51 -8.18 -9.41 7.12
C ALA A 51 -7.61 -7.98 7.25
N ALA A 52 -8.47 -6.96 7.32
CA ALA A 52 -8.05 -5.58 7.56
C ALA A 52 -7.31 -5.43 8.91
N GLY A 53 -7.78 -6.11 9.96
CA GLY A 53 -7.10 -6.15 11.26
C GLY A 53 -5.69 -6.73 11.17
N LYS A 54 -5.53 -7.87 10.50
CA LYS A 54 -4.20 -8.49 10.26
C LYS A 54 -3.27 -7.59 9.45
N LEU A 55 -3.79 -6.89 8.45
CA LEU A 55 -3.01 -5.93 7.66
C LEU A 55 -2.56 -4.74 8.50
N ALA A 56 -3.41 -4.24 9.41
CA ALA A 56 -3.05 -3.16 10.33
C ALA A 56 -1.95 -3.56 11.32
N GLU A 57 -1.97 -4.80 11.83
CA GLU A 57 -0.88 -5.37 12.64
C GLU A 57 0.45 -5.41 11.88
N ALA A 58 0.40 -5.57 10.55
CA ALA A 58 1.56 -5.49 9.66
C ALA A 58 1.91 -4.05 9.21
N GLY A 59 1.27 -3.02 9.78
CA GLY A 59 1.52 -1.61 9.46
C GLY A 59 0.82 -1.10 8.20
N VAL A 60 -0.13 -1.86 7.62
CA VAL A 60 -0.88 -1.48 6.41
C VAL A 60 -2.24 -0.91 6.79
N LEU A 61 -2.48 0.37 6.46
CA LEU A 61 -3.76 1.03 6.67
C LEU A 61 -4.71 0.82 5.48
N VAL A 62 -5.77 0.05 5.70
CA VAL A 62 -6.84 -0.16 4.71
C VAL A 62 -8.04 0.72 5.01
N LYS A 63 -8.39 1.64 4.10
CA LYS A 63 -9.54 2.55 4.28
C LYS A 63 -10.88 1.96 3.85
N ARG A 64 -10.89 0.95 2.98
CA ARG A 64 -12.08 0.31 2.42
C ARG A 64 -11.83 -1.19 2.27
N SER A 65 -12.74 -2.02 2.78
CA SER A 65 -12.62 -3.50 2.72
C SER A 65 -12.49 -4.03 1.29
N VAL A 66 -13.19 -3.42 0.32
CA VAL A 66 -13.10 -3.75 -1.12
C VAL A 66 -11.67 -3.65 -1.65
N ALA A 67 -10.81 -2.81 -1.06
CA ALA A 67 -9.41 -2.70 -1.48
C ALA A 67 -8.62 -3.99 -1.19
N ILE A 68 -9.02 -4.78 -0.19
CA ILE A 68 -8.37 -6.06 0.14
C ILE A 68 -8.66 -7.11 -0.93
N GLU A 69 -9.91 -7.16 -1.40
CA GLU A 69 -10.31 -8.03 -2.50
C GLU A 69 -9.58 -7.66 -3.79
N ASN A 70 -9.56 -6.35 -4.14
CA ASN A 70 -8.82 -5.85 -5.29
C ASN A 70 -7.33 -6.17 -5.21
N LEU A 71 -6.73 -6.07 -4.02
CA LEU A 71 -5.32 -6.40 -3.82
C LEU A 71 -5.07 -7.90 -4.01
N GLY A 72 -5.97 -8.76 -3.54
CA GLY A 72 -5.89 -10.21 -3.70
C GLY A 72 -6.07 -10.67 -5.15
N ALA A 73 -6.85 -9.95 -5.95
CA ALA A 73 -7.07 -10.21 -7.37
C ALA A 73 -6.14 -9.44 -8.31
N MET A 74 -5.16 -8.69 -7.77
CA MET A 74 -4.30 -7.81 -8.56
C MET A 74 -3.27 -8.60 -9.38
N GLU A 75 -3.28 -8.39 -10.69
CA GLU A 75 -2.30 -9.00 -11.61
C GLU A 75 -1.09 -8.08 -11.90
N VAL A 76 -1.32 -6.76 -11.88
CA VAL A 76 -0.30 -5.75 -12.20
C VAL A 76 -0.24 -4.70 -11.11
N LEU A 77 0.96 -4.49 -10.54
CA LEU A 77 1.24 -3.44 -9.56
C LEU A 77 1.94 -2.26 -10.23
N CYS A 78 1.18 -1.18 -10.48
CA CYS A 78 1.76 0.10 -10.86
C CYS A 78 2.14 0.89 -9.61
N THR A 79 3.44 1.06 -9.37
CA THR A 79 3.96 1.85 -8.23
C THR A 79 4.74 3.05 -8.71
N HIS A 80 4.74 4.13 -7.91
CA HIS A 80 5.56 5.30 -8.20
C HIS A 80 7.02 5.03 -7.84
N LYS A 81 7.97 5.72 -8.48
CA LYS A 81 9.39 5.55 -8.19
C LYS A 81 9.81 6.35 -6.96
N THR A 82 9.69 7.68 -7.06
CA THR A 82 10.29 8.61 -6.10
C THR A 82 9.47 8.67 -4.83
N GLY A 83 10.05 8.33 -3.69
CA GLY A 83 9.34 8.30 -2.40
C GLY A 83 8.50 7.03 -2.18
N THR A 84 8.60 6.02 -3.05
CA THR A 84 7.98 4.70 -2.85
C THR A 84 8.98 3.57 -3.08
N LEU A 85 9.58 3.48 -4.27
CA LEU A 85 10.69 2.55 -4.52
C LEU A 85 12.03 3.14 -4.06
N THR A 86 12.14 4.46 -4.04
CA THR A 86 13.32 5.19 -3.56
C THR A 86 12.95 6.07 -2.38
N ASP A 87 13.94 6.42 -1.56
CA ASP A 87 13.77 7.28 -0.39
C ASP A 87 13.38 8.74 -0.73
N GLY A 88 13.24 9.06 -2.02
CA GLY A 88 12.95 10.42 -2.50
C GLY A 88 14.11 11.41 -2.30
N LYS A 89 15.27 10.93 -1.85
CA LYS A 89 16.47 11.72 -1.60
C LYS A 89 17.51 11.45 -2.68
N ALA A 90 18.12 12.51 -3.18
CA ALA A 90 19.27 12.40 -4.08
C ALA A 90 20.52 12.11 -3.24
N HIS A 91 21.36 11.18 -3.71
CA HIS A 91 22.64 10.85 -3.09
C HIS A 91 23.77 11.02 -4.10
N LEU A 92 24.91 11.60 -3.67
CA LEU A 92 26.09 11.71 -4.52
C LEU A 92 26.79 10.36 -4.49
N ASP A 93 26.72 9.64 -5.61
CA ASP A 93 27.43 8.38 -5.81
C ASP A 93 28.93 8.63 -6.03
N ARG A 94 29.27 9.33 -7.11
CA ARG A 94 30.66 9.60 -7.50
C ARG A 94 30.82 11.00 -8.09
N ALA A 95 31.99 11.57 -7.85
CA ALA A 95 32.47 12.78 -8.51
C ALA A 95 33.79 12.43 -9.21
N LEU A 96 33.77 12.51 -10.54
CA LEU A 96 34.87 12.06 -11.39
C LEU A 96 35.43 13.26 -12.17
N ASP A 97 36.75 13.28 -12.35
CA ASP A 97 37.39 14.21 -13.26
C ASP A 97 37.15 13.82 -14.74
N PHE A 98 37.72 14.60 -15.66
CA PHE A 98 37.61 14.37 -17.11
C PHE A 98 38.24 13.04 -17.57
N SER A 99 39.11 12.43 -16.75
CA SER A 99 39.73 11.13 -17.02
C SER A 99 38.95 9.97 -16.35
N GLY A 100 37.85 10.26 -15.66
CA GLY A 100 37.05 9.27 -14.95
C GLY A 100 37.61 8.89 -13.57
N ASN A 101 38.62 9.59 -13.06
CA ASN A 101 39.21 9.34 -11.76
C ASN A 101 38.50 10.17 -10.67
N SER A 102 38.32 9.58 -9.48
CA SER A 102 37.80 10.33 -8.34
C SER A 102 38.91 11.16 -7.70
N LEU A 103 38.97 12.44 -8.06
CA LEU A 103 39.90 13.40 -7.44
C LEU A 103 39.16 14.25 -6.41
N GLU A 104 39.74 14.44 -5.23
CA GLU A 104 39.17 15.25 -4.16
C GLU A 104 38.88 16.70 -4.60
N ALA A 105 39.78 17.26 -5.43
CA ALA A 105 39.62 18.58 -6.00
C ALA A 105 38.33 18.71 -6.83
N THR A 106 37.88 17.65 -7.50
CA THR A 106 36.65 17.67 -8.30
C THR A 106 35.42 17.97 -7.44
N ILE A 107 35.34 17.40 -6.23
CA ILE A 107 34.24 17.68 -5.30
C ILE A 107 34.32 19.11 -4.79
N MET A 108 35.52 19.61 -4.49
CA MET A 108 35.73 20.99 -4.06
C MET A 108 35.25 21.98 -5.13
N TRP A 109 35.65 21.78 -6.39
CA TRP A 109 35.20 22.61 -7.50
C TRP A 109 33.69 22.51 -7.73
N ALA A 110 33.11 21.32 -7.60
CA ALA A 110 31.66 21.13 -7.70
C ALA A 110 30.89 21.89 -6.61
N VAL A 111 31.39 21.91 -5.36
CA VAL A 111 30.79 22.71 -4.28
C VAL A 111 30.91 24.19 -4.54
N LEU A 112 32.08 24.66 -4.96
CA LEU A 112 32.27 26.08 -5.25
C LEU A 112 31.33 26.54 -6.37
N ASN A 113 31.21 25.73 -7.44
CA ASN A 113 30.27 25.98 -8.53
C ASN A 113 28.83 26.02 -8.00
N ALA A 114 28.39 25.00 -7.27
CA ALA A 114 27.03 24.93 -6.73
C ALA A 114 26.69 26.08 -5.77
N LYS A 115 27.66 26.61 -5.02
CA LYS A 115 27.47 27.76 -4.12
C LYS A 115 27.37 29.08 -4.85
N LEU A 116 28.14 29.24 -5.92
CA LEU A 116 28.18 30.49 -6.71
C LEU A 116 27.09 30.53 -7.77
N GLN A 117 26.47 29.38 -8.09
CA GLN A 117 25.42 29.30 -9.09
C GLN A 117 24.12 29.91 -8.57
N THR A 118 23.66 30.97 -9.25
CA THR A 118 22.39 31.64 -8.96
C THR A 118 21.32 31.15 -9.96
N GLY A 119 20.07 31.01 -9.51
CA GLY A 119 18.91 30.76 -10.39
C GLY A 119 18.45 29.31 -10.57
N LEU A 120 19.01 28.32 -9.85
CA LEU A 120 18.50 26.94 -9.84
C LEU A 120 17.88 26.58 -8.49
N TYR A 121 16.59 26.26 -8.49
CA TYR A 121 15.92 25.68 -7.32
C TYR A 121 16.41 24.24 -7.10
N GLY A 122 17.00 23.96 -5.93
CA GLY A 122 17.46 22.62 -5.56
C GLY A 122 18.89 22.28 -5.97
N ALA A 123 19.78 23.28 -6.12
CA ALA A 123 21.21 23.04 -6.34
C ALA A 123 21.76 22.02 -5.31
N PRO A 124 22.60 21.05 -5.73
CA PRO A 124 23.07 19.96 -4.86
C PRO A 124 24.13 20.41 -3.84
N SER A 125 24.21 21.71 -3.53
CA SER A 125 25.23 22.29 -2.65
C SER A 125 25.29 21.56 -1.30
N GLY A 126 24.14 21.33 -0.65
CA GLY A 126 24.08 20.60 0.62
C GLY A 126 24.56 19.14 0.52
N LEU A 127 24.31 18.46 -0.61
CA LEU A 127 24.75 17.09 -0.84
C LEU A 127 26.27 17.00 -1.01
N LEU A 128 26.82 17.95 -1.76
CA LEU A 128 28.25 18.03 -2.05
C LEU A 128 29.04 18.48 -0.80
N GLU A 129 28.49 19.40 0.00
CA GLU A 129 29.09 19.85 1.27
C GLU A 129 29.18 18.73 2.31
N SER A 130 28.14 17.89 2.43
CA SER A 130 28.17 16.73 3.32
C SER A 130 29.29 15.76 2.95
N ARG A 131 29.55 15.54 1.65
CA ARG A 131 30.59 14.64 1.17
C ARG A 131 32.01 15.21 1.33
N LEU A 132 32.18 16.52 1.17
CA LEU A 132 33.45 17.18 1.48
C LEU A 132 33.84 17.00 2.95
N GLY A 133 32.88 17.18 3.87
CA GLY A 133 33.12 16.99 5.29
C GLY A 133 33.55 15.56 5.64
N GLU A 134 32.91 14.55 5.05
CA GLU A 134 33.29 13.14 5.20
C GLU A 134 34.73 12.89 4.71
N LEU A 135 35.09 13.37 3.52
CA LEU A 135 36.43 13.17 2.94
C LEU A 135 37.54 13.85 3.76
N GLN A 136 37.32 15.09 4.20
CA GLN A 136 38.27 15.80 5.05
C GLN A 136 38.51 15.07 6.37
N SER A 137 37.46 14.51 6.96
CA SER A 137 37.58 13.72 8.21
C SER A 137 38.37 12.41 8.01
N LEU A 138 38.22 11.76 6.85
CA LEU A 138 38.94 10.53 6.52
C LEU A 138 40.42 10.79 6.25
N LEU A 139 40.76 11.90 5.60
CA LEU A 139 42.14 12.31 5.34
C LEU A 139 42.88 12.73 6.61
N SER A 140 42.20 13.44 7.51
CA SER A 140 42.74 13.77 8.84
C SER A 140 43.07 12.50 9.64
N ARG A 141 42.20 11.47 9.59
CA ARG A 141 42.46 10.16 10.20
C ARG A 141 43.58 9.37 9.53
N ARG A 142 43.75 9.51 8.20
CA ARG A 142 44.81 8.84 7.44
C ARG A 142 46.18 9.42 7.76
N ASN A 143 46.26 10.75 7.88
CA ASN A 143 47.48 11.45 8.31
C ASN A 143 47.83 11.17 9.77
N ALA A 144 46.84 10.98 10.65
CA ALA A 144 47.06 10.61 12.05
C ALA A 144 47.53 9.15 12.27
N ARG A 145 47.42 8.27 11.27
CA ARG A 145 47.96 6.89 11.29
C ARG A 145 49.30 6.73 10.58
N ALA A 146 49.76 7.77 9.88
CA ALA A 146 51.02 7.78 9.13
C ALA A 146 52.18 8.44 9.91
N VAL A 147 51.96 8.74 11.20
CA VAL A 147 52.93 9.22 12.20
C VAL A 147 53.01 8.17 13.30
#